data_AF-A0A9D7T2T2-F1
#
_entry.id   AF-A0A9D7T2T2-F1
#
_cell.length_a   1.000
_cell.length_b   1.000
_cell.length_c   1.000
_cell.angle_alpha   90.00
_cell.angle_beta   90.00
_cell.angle_gamma   90.00
#
_symmetry.space_group_name_H-M   'P 1'
#
loop_
_entity.id
_entity.type
_entity.pdbx_description
1 polymer ?
#
loop_
_entity_poly.entity_id
_entity_poly.type
_entity_poly.pdbx_seq_one_letter_code
_entity_poly.pdbx_strand_id
1 'polypeptide(L)'
;MTGTSLLRVAIFVALVSAAMQFWLVAHAGTDIPILDQWDTEGKRLLPSFLEGHLRVRDLFIPHNEHRIVFTHLLDIGLFYLNGSWDPFSQLMVGVGLRSLCVLLITVLLCRGVTGWLRFSMAGAIIIAFIPVLDWHNVLWGFQSHVWFVLGYSVAAILCLEEGRPTIMMVSGCCCLLAAMMSMGAGYLLPVAILVHTIYQNIAERRFWLRGSRLISALVCFLLALVLHTRVPELEGLRPSTFLDLVGSFLRVMAWPHSDIEVASLVMNAPMALLLGTRIWRHRPAFRGEESVTVLWLWGLFMAAASAWSRGGGAEFQAGLPSRYVDFIVLILLANCWSLFVGVQSVLGKAAMRARLAMVVWLLFAGIGWIGLVLTLMRGIIIPRIRDREAPVRLAVSYQYTRDPVVFIGQPKFYVPHPNFQTVDSVLNDPRLAGRLPPSFQPSEELGWISAIARAGQRYSGITALGLLLLAVGALLLGKRSDLAKKAIADDIIY
;
A
#
# COMPACT_ATOMS: atom_id res chain seq x y z
N MET A 1 -18.77 -12.95 -19.34
CA MET A 1 -18.87 -11.80 -18.40
C MET A 1 -18.07 -10.63 -18.96
N THR A 2 -18.75 -9.52 -19.21
CA THR A 2 -18.25 -8.26 -19.82
C THR A 2 -17.32 -7.48 -18.87
N GLY A 3 -16.53 -6.53 -19.40
CA GLY A 3 -15.66 -5.65 -18.61
C GLY A 3 -16.41 -4.87 -17.51
N THR A 4 -17.72 -4.65 -17.67
CA THR A 4 -18.59 -4.01 -16.68
C THR A 4 -18.71 -4.81 -15.37
N SER A 5 -18.64 -6.15 -15.41
CA SER A 5 -18.69 -6.98 -14.19
C SER A 5 -17.41 -6.84 -13.35
N LEU A 6 -16.25 -6.71 -13.98
CA LEU A 6 -14.97 -6.57 -13.28
C LEU A 6 -14.90 -5.22 -12.54
N LEU A 7 -15.28 -4.13 -13.22
CA LEU A 7 -15.25 -2.80 -12.62
C LEU A 7 -16.15 -2.70 -11.39
N ARG A 8 -17.34 -3.32 -11.43
CA ARG A 8 -18.27 -3.36 -10.28
C ARG A 8 -17.65 -4.07 -9.08
N VAL A 9 -17.01 -5.22 -9.30
CA VAL A 9 -16.29 -5.93 -8.24
C VAL A 9 -15.15 -5.08 -7.67
N ALA A 10 -14.40 -4.39 -8.54
CA ALA A 10 -13.32 -3.52 -8.11
C ALA A 10 -13.82 -2.32 -7.26
N ILE A 11 -14.92 -1.68 -7.66
CA ILE A 11 -15.56 -0.60 -6.90
C ILE A 11 -16.07 -1.13 -5.55
N PHE A 12 -16.72 -2.29 -5.54
CA PHE A 12 -17.18 -2.92 -4.29
C PHE A 12 -16.04 -3.14 -3.30
N VAL A 13 -14.95 -3.79 -3.75
CA VAL A 13 -13.80 -4.09 -2.90
C VAL A 13 -13.14 -2.81 -2.40
N ALA A 14 -13.00 -1.79 -3.26
CA ALA A 14 -12.46 -0.48 -2.87
C ALA A 14 -13.29 0.23 -1.80
N LEU A 15 -14.63 0.23 -1.93
CA LEU A 15 -15.54 0.85 -0.97
C LEU A 15 -15.56 0.13 0.37
N VAL A 16 -15.51 -1.21 0.37
CA VAL A 16 -15.37 -1.99 1.61
C VAL A 16 -14.05 -1.68 2.29
N SER A 17 -12.94 -1.63 1.54
CA SER A 17 -11.62 -1.26 2.08
C SER A 17 -11.62 0.16 2.65
N ALA A 18 -12.25 1.12 1.95
CA ALA A 18 -12.40 2.48 2.42
C ALA A 18 -13.18 2.55 3.74
N ALA A 19 -14.30 1.81 3.84
CA ALA A 19 -15.11 1.76 5.05
C ALA A 19 -14.32 1.22 6.25
N MET A 20 -13.54 0.16 6.06
CA MET A 20 -12.70 -0.42 7.12
C MET A 20 -11.61 0.56 7.57
N GLN A 21 -10.88 1.18 6.63
CA GLN A 21 -9.81 2.13 6.97
C GLN A 21 -10.38 3.38 7.63
N PHE A 22 -11.47 3.93 7.09
CA PHE A 22 -12.16 5.06 7.67
C PHE A 22 -12.59 4.77 9.12
N TRP A 23 -13.14 3.59 9.38
CA TRP A 23 -13.48 3.19 10.74
C TRP A 23 -12.26 3.25 11.66
N LEU A 24 -11.11 2.71 11.24
CA LEU A 24 -9.89 2.74 12.05
C LEU A 24 -9.40 4.18 12.28
N VAL A 25 -9.33 5.00 11.23
CA VAL A 25 -8.93 6.42 11.33
C VAL A 25 -9.86 7.19 12.27
N ALA A 26 -11.18 7.01 12.14
CA ALA A 26 -12.16 7.71 12.97
C ALA A 26 -12.04 7.36 14.47
N HIS A 27 -11.60 6.15 14.80
CA HIS A 27 -11.54 5.68 16.20
C HIS A 27 -10.14 5.73 16.82
N ALA A 28 -9.07 5.75 16.01
CA ALA A 28 -7.68 5.68 16.49
C ALA A 28 -6.79 6.82 15.99
N GLY A 29 -7.20 7.54 14.94
CA GLY A 29 -6.42 8.61 14.30
C GLY A 29 -6.50 9.93 15.07
N THR A 30 -5.41 10.69 15.08
CA THR A 30 -5.28 11.99 15.77
C THR A 30 -4.78 13.05 14.79
N ASP A 31 -4.90 14.32 15.14
CA ASP A 31 -4.31 15.44 14.41
C ASP A 31 -2.89 15.78 14.89
N ILE A 32 -2.33 15.03 15.84
CA ILE A 32 -0.94 15.20 16.25
C ILE A 32 -0.01 14.61 15.19
N PRO A 33 0.97 15.39 14.67
CA PRO A 33 1.98 14.87 13.77
C PRO A 33 2.82 13.79 14.45
N ILE A 34 3.33 12.84 13.67
CA ILE A 34 4.06 11.68 14.20
C ILE A 34 5.39 11.56 13.49
N LEU A 35 6.47 11.29 14.24
CA LEU A 35 7.81 10.97 13.73
C LEU A 35 8.27 11.96 12.65
N ASP A 36 8.76 11.46 11.52
CA ASP A 36 9.30 12.21 10.37
C ASP A 36 8.40 13.35 9.87
N GLN A 37 7.11 13.33 10.21
CA GLN A 37 6.18 14.38 9.84
C GLN A 37 6.56 15.72 10.49
N TRP A 38 7.06 15.70 11.73
CA TRP A 38 7.55 16.92 12.39
C TRP A 38 8.77 17.50 11.68
N ASP A 39 9.72 16.67 11.26
CA ASP A 39 10.93 17.13 10.58
C ASP A 39 10.65 17.56 9.14
N THR A 40 9.81 16.83 8.42
CA THR A 40 9.59 17.08 7.00
C THR A 40 8.59 18.20 6.78
N GLU A 41 7.40 18.10 7.37
CA GLU A 41 6.33 19.09 7.19
C GLU A 41 6.57 20.29 8.09
N GLY A 42 6.70 20.04 9.39
CA GLY A 42 6.75 21.06 10.44
C GLY A 42 7.99 21.94 10.39
N LYS A 43 9.20 21.37 10.28
CA LYS A 43 10.43 22.19 10.27
C LYS A 43 10.79 22.78 8.92
N ARG A 44 10.45 22.09 7.84
CA ARG A 44 11.02 22.37 6.51
C ARG A 44 9.96 22.79 5.50
N LEU A 45 9.05 21.90 5.15
CA LEU A 45 8.17 22.07 3.99
C LEU A 45 7.20 23.24 4.17
N LEU A 46 6.42 23.25 5.25
CA LEU A 46 5.36 24.23 5.47
C LEU A 46 5.93 25.62 5.80
N PRO A 47 6.96 25.78 6.65
CA PRO A 47 7.55 27.10 6.88
C PRO A 47 8.16 27.70 5.61
N SER A 48 8.86 26.90 4.80
CA SER A 48 9.44 27.38 3.53
C SER A 48 8.36 27.79 2.53
N PHE A 49 7.21 27.10 2.53
CA PHE A 49 6.07 27.46 1.70
C PHE A 49 5.45 28.80 2.12
N LEU A 50 5.26 29.01 3.43
CA LEU A 50 4.66 30.23 3.98
C LEU A 50 5.49 31.49 3.71
N GLU A 51 6.82 31.38 3.71
CA GLU A 51 7.71 32.49 3.38
C GLU A 51 7.83 32.75 1.87
N GLY A 52 7.23 31.92 1.00
CA GLY A 52 7.44 31.99 -0.44
C GLY A 52 8.84 31.56 -0.89
N HIS A 53 9.62 30.92 -0.02
CA HIS A 53 10.97 30.45 -0.30
C HIS A 53 11.02 29.05 -0.92
N LEU A 54 9.91 28.30 -0.91
CA LEU A 54 9.83 26.97 -1.48
C LEU A 54 10.05 26.99 -3.00
N ARG A 55 11.17 26.44 -3.46
CA ARG A 55 11.50 26.28 -4.88
C ARG A 55 11.03 24.90 -5.36
N VAL A 56 10.80 24.78 -6.67
CA VAL A 56 10.41 23.50 -7.30
C VAL A 56 11.39 22.37 -6.96
N ARG A 57 12.70 22.65 -6.93
CA ARG A 57 13.73 21.67 -6.56
C ARG A 57 13.58 21.13 -5.14
N ASP A 58 12.96 21.90 -4.24
CA ASP A 58 12.82 21.51 -2.83
C ASP A 58 11.78 20.39 -2.64
N LEU A 59 10.91 20.20 -3.64
CA LEU A 59 10.00 19.05 -3.73
C LEU A 59 10.74 17.74 -4.01
N PHE A 60 11.94 17.82 -4.64
CA PHE A 60 12.76 16.68 -5.03
C PHE A 60 13.88 16.37 -4.03
N ILE A 61 13.96 17.13 -2.92
CA ILE A 61 14.90 16.82 -1.84
C ILE A 61 14.57 15.44 -1.28
N PRO A 62 15.55 14.54 -1.17
CA PRO A 62 15.33 13.22 -0.60
C PRO A 62 14.89 13.30 0.88
N HIS A 63 13.86 12.53 1.21
CA HIS A 63 13.50 12.17 2.59
C HIS A 63 13.94 10.72 2.81
N ASN A 64 14.93 10.49 3.66
CA ASN A 64 15.66 9.22 3.71
C ASN A 64 16.11 8.81 2.28
N GLU A 65 15.95 7.55 1.91
CA GLU A 65 16.32 7.02 0.58
C GLU A 65 15.24 7.29 -0.48
N HIS A 66 14.29 8.20 -0.24
CA HIS A 66 13.09 8.40 -1.05
C HIS A 66 13.00 9.82 -1.58
N ARG A 67 12.45 9.99 -2.79
CA ARG A 67 11.86 11.28 -3.21
C ARG A 67 10.36 11.13 -3.12
N ILE A 68 9.73 11.98 -2.30
CA ILE A 68 8.31 11.91 -1.96
C ILE A 68 7.55 13.11 -2.56
N VAL A 69 7.79 13.39 -3.84
CA VAL A 69 7.34 14.61 -4.54
C VAL A 69 5.83 14.79 -4.45
N PHE A 70 5.07 13.73 -4.71
CA PHE A 70 3.60 13.78 -4.69
C PHE A 70 3.03 13.96 -3.28
N THR A 71 3.73 13.46 -2.26
CA THR A 71 3.38 13.70 -0.85
C THR A 71 3.60 15.15 -0.49
N HIS A 72 4.76 15.73 -0.81
CA HIS A 72 4.99 17.16 -0.61
C HIS A 72 3.92 18.03 -1.30
N LEU A 73 3.57 17.72 -2.55
CA LEU A 73 2.53 18.44 -3.29
C LEU A 73 1.15 18.30 -2.64
N LEU A 74 0.81 17.10 -2.18
CA LEU A 74 -0.44 16.84 -1.49
C LEU A 74 -0.51 17.60 -0.16
N ASP A 75 0.55 17.54 0.64
CA ASP A 75 0.59 18.15 1.98
C ASP A 75 0.53 19.67 1.89
N ILE A 76 1.26 20.28 0.95
CA ILE A 76 1.14 21.72 0.65
C ILE A 76 -0.28 22.06 0.20
N GLY A 77 -0.87 21.26 -0.69
CA GLY A 77 -2.22 21.48 -1.19
C GLY A 77 -3.26 21.43 -0.07
N LEU A 78 -3.17 20.43 0.81
CA LEU A 78 -4.06 20.30 1.97
C LEU A 78 -3.87 21.44 2.95
N PHE A 79 -2.62 21.78 3.28
CA PHE A 79 -2.30 22.91 4.14
C PHE A 79 -2.85 24.23 3.59
N TYR A 80 -2.65 24.49 2.30
CA TYR A 80 -3.12 25.70 1.62
C TYR A 80 -4.65 25.80 1.62
N LEU A 81 -5.34 24.72 1.25
CA LEU A 81 -6.80 24.70 1.17
C LEU A 81 -7.48 24.74 2.54
N ASN A 82 -6.84 24.17 3.55
CA ASN A 82 -7.37 24.11 4.91
C ASN A 82 -7.01 25.35 5.74
N GLY A 83 -5.99 26.10 5.33
CA GLY A 83 -5.49 27.25 6.07
C GLY A 83 -4.69 26.89 7.32
N SER A 84 -4.71 25.65 7.79
CA SER A 84 -3.92 25.14 8.92
C SER A 84 -3.40 23.74 8.63
N TRP A 85 -2.29 23.37 9.26
CA TRP A 85 -1.73 22.04 9.20
C TRP A 85 -2.63 21.07 9.97
N ASP A 86 -3.18 20.05 9.31
CA ASP A 86 -4.03 19.06 9.98
C ASP A 86 -3.71 17.63 9.53
N PRO A 87 -2.88 16.90 10.29
CA PRO A 87 -2.61 15.49 10.05
C PRO A 87 -3.86 14.61 9.96
N PHE A 88 -4.95 14.94 10.67
CA PHE A 88 -6.17 14.15 10.60
C PHE A 88 -6.85 14.25 9.22
N SER A 89 -6.76 15.42 8.57
CA SER A 89 -7.23 15.60 7.20
C SER A 89 -6.43 14.74 6.21
N GLN A 90 -5.12 14.63 6.39
CA GLN A 90 -4.27 13.77 5.57
C GLN A 90 -4.63 12.28 5.74
N LEU A 91 -4.94 11.83 6.96
CA LEU A 91 -5.43 10.47 7.20
C LEU A 91 -6.71 10.18 6.41
N MET A 92 -7.65 11.13 6.37
CA MET A 92 -8.89 11.00 5.61
C MET A 92 -8.66 10.95 4.10
N VAL A 93 -7.74 11.76 3.58
CA VAL A 93 -7.33 11.66 2.16
C VAL A 93 -6.65 10.31 1.88
N GLY A 94 -5.88 9.81 2.84
CA GLY A 94 -5.26 8.49 2.80
C GLY A 94 -6.25 7.34 2.60
N VAL A 95 -7.45 7.44 3.18
CA VAL A 95 -8.56 6.48 2.94
C VAL A 95 -8.89 6.42 1.45
N GLY A 96 -9.01 7.59 0.80
CA GLY A 96 -9.28 7.68 -0.63
C GLY A 96 -8.14 7.10 -1.46
N LEU A 97 -6.90 7.49 -1.19
CA LEU A 97 -5.72 7.04 -1.92
C LEU A 97 -5.53 5.52 -1.86
N ARG A 98 -5.64 4.93 -0.66
CA ARG A 98 -5.53 3.48 -0.50
C ARG A 98 -6.68 2.74 -1.21
N SER A 99 -7.91 3.26 -1.12
CA SER A 99 -9.06 2.66 -1.81
C SER A 99 -8.88 2.63 -3.34
N LEU A 100 -8.25 3.66 -3.92
CA LEU A 100 -7.91 3.68 -5.34
C LEU A 100 -6.86 2.63 -5.69
N CYS A 101 -5.85 2.44 -4.84
CA CYS A 101 -4.87 1.36 -5.01
C CYS A 101 -5.55 -0.01 -5.00
N VAL A 102 -6.43 -0.25 -4.02
CA VAL A 102 -7.21 -1.49 -3.90
C VAL A 102 -8.09 -1.73 -5.13
N LEU A 103 -8.69 -0.67 -5.69
CA LEU A 103 -9.44 -0.75 -6.95
C LEU A 103 -8.54 -1.25 -8.09
N LEU A 104 -7.38 -0.62 -8.30
CA LEU A 104 -6.44 -0.98 -9.36
C LEU A 104 -5.91 -2.41 -9.20
N ILE A 105 -5.56 -2.80 -7.97
CA ILE A 105 -5.12 -4.16 -7.63
C ILE A 105 -6.23 -5.18 -7.93
N THR A 106 -7.47 -4.84 -7.59
CA THR A 106 -8.63 -5.71 -7.89
C THR A 106 -8.83 -5.86 -9.39
N VAL A 107 -8.71 -4.78 -10.18
CA VAL A 107 -8.76 -4.86 -11.64
C VAL A 107 -7.65 -5.78 -12.16
N LEU A 108 -6.41 -5.61 -11.68
CA LEU A 108 -5.25 -6.38 -12.12
C LEU A 108 -5.40 -7.88 -11.84
N LEU A 109 -5.84 -8.24 -10.64
CA LEU A 109 -5.90 -9.64 -10.18
C LEU A 109 -7.17 -10.34 -10.66
N CYS A 110 -8.33 -9.68 -10.58
CA CYS A 110 -9.63 -10.30 -10.88
C CYS A 110 -9.90 -10.50 -12.38
N ARG A 111 -9.13 -9.88 -13.28
CA ARG A 111 -9.28 -10.08 -14.73
C ARG A 111 -8.82 -11.45 -15.23
N GLY A 112 -7.96 -12.13 -14.47
CA GLY A 112 -7.44 -13.48 -14.79
C GLY A 112 -8.27 -14.63 -14.22
N VAL A 113 -9.15 -14.34 -13.27
CA VAL A 113 -10.01 -15.32 -12.59
C VAL A 113 -11.48 -15.14 -12.97
N THR A 114 -12.24 -16.23 -12.97
CA THR A 114 -13.64 -16.25 -13.42
C THR A 114 -14.57 -16.97 -12.45
N GLY A 115 -15.89 -16.79 -12.61
CA GLY A 115 -16.90 -17.47 -11.79
C GLY A 115 -16.77 -17.16 -10.30
N TRP A 116 -16.98 -18.19 -9.46
CA TRP A 116 -16.88 -18.08 -8.01
C TRP A 116 -15.46 -17.71 -7.53
N LEU A 117 -14.41 -18.13 -8.25
CA LEU A 117 -13.01 -17.81 -7.93
C LEU A 117 -12.71 -16.31 -8.02
N ARG A 118 -13.43 -15.57 -8.88
CA ARG A 118 -13.32 -14.10 -8.90
C ARG A 118 -13.81 -13.48 -7.60
N PHE A 119 -14.90 -13.99 -7.04
CA PHE A 119 -15.43 -13.52 -5.76
C PHE A 119 -14.52 -13.96 -4.60
N SER A 120 -13.94 -15.16 -4.68
CA SER A 120 -12.91 -15.59 -3.72
C SER A 120 -11.67 -14.69 -3.77
N MET A 121 -11.23 -14.28 -4.96
CA MET A 121 -10.14 -13.32 -5.11
C MET A 121 -10.49 -11.94 -4.55
N ALA A 122 -11.70 -11.45 -4.82
CA ALA A 122 -12.20 -10.21 -4.21
C ALA A 122 -12.20 -10.29 -2.68
N GLY A 123 -12.67 -11.41 -2.11
CA GLY A 123 -12.62 -11.66 -0.67
C GLY A 123 -11.19 -11.71 -0.12
N ALA A 124 -10.27 -12.37 -0.83
CA ALA A 124 -8.85 -12.39 -0.46
C ALA A 124 -8.24 -10.99 -0.45
N ILE A 125 -8.60 -10.12 -1.41
CA ILE A 125 -8.14 -8.72 -1.45
C ILE A 125 -8.72 -7.91 -0.28
N ILE A 126 -10.01 -8.07 0.05
CA ILE A 126 -10.62 -7.41 1.22
C ILE A 126 -9.88 -7.81 2.49
N ILE A 127 -9.64 -9.11 2.68
CA ILE A 127 -8.91 -9.62 3.86
C ILE A 127 -7.48 -9.08 3.86
N ALA A 128 -6.80 -9.09 2.71
CA ALA A 128 -5.44 -8.60 2.53
C ALA A 128 -5.25 -7.13 2.96
N PHE A 129 -6.22 -6.29 2.64
CA PHE A 129 -6.20 -4.86 2.92
C PHE A 129 -6.97 -4.47 4.19
N ILE A 130 -7.09 -5.38 5.17
CA ILE A 130 -7.57 -5.02 6.50
C ILE A 130 -6.60 -4.01 7.13
N PRO A 131 -7.07 -2.82 7.54
CA PRO A 131 -6.21 -1.69 7.91
C PRO A 131 -5.43 -1.86 9.22
N VAL A 132 -5.76 -2.90 9.99
CA VAL A 132 -5.08 -3.22 11.26
C VAL A 132 -3.64 -3.65 11.01
N LEU A 133 -3.37 -4.33 9.89
CA LEU A 133 -2.05 -4.89 9.63
C LEU A 133 -1.04 -3.85 9.17
N ASP A 134 -1.48 -2.79 8.52
CA ASP A 134 -0.66 -1.66 8.06
C ASP A 134 -0.91 -0.40 8.89
N TRP A 135 -1.27 -0.54 10.16
CA TRP A 135 -1.76 0.56 10.99
C TRP A 135 -0.84 1.80 11.02
N HIS A 136 0.49 1.65 10.87
CA HIS A 136 1.40 2.78 10.69
C HIS A 136 1.00 3.65 9.48
N ASN A 137 0.75 3.05 8.31
CA ASN A 137 0.34 3.78 7.12
C ASN A 137 -1.04 4.41 7.32
N VAL A 138 -1.94 3.70 8.00
CA VAL A 138 -3.33 4.15 8.22
C VAL A 138 -3.43 5.29 9.23
N LEU A 139 -2.58 5.33 10.25
CA LEU A 139 -2.68 6.26 11.39
C LEU A 139 -1.59 7.34 11.39
N TRP A 140 -0.79 7.44 10.34
CA TRP A 140 0.26 8.45 10.18
C TRP A 140 0.02 9.30 8.93
N GLY A 141 -0.30 10.58 9.12
CA GLY A 141 -0.72 11.51 8.04
C GLY A 141 0.28 11.63 6.89
N PHE A 142 1.56 11.43 7.18
CA PHE A 142 2.67 11.55 6.24
C PHE A 142 2.80 10.41 5.21
N GLN A 143 2.04 9.31 5.38
CA GLN A 143 2.28 8.06 4.65
C GLN A 143 1.67 8.00 3.24
N SER A 144 1.20 9.13 2.68
CA SER A 144 0.62 9.18 1.33
C SER A 144 1.57 8.66 0.24
N HIS A 145 2.88 8.76 0.45
CA HIS A 145 3.91 8.29 -0.47
C HIS A 145 3.83 6.78 -0.73
N VAL A 146 3.40 5.99 0.26
CA VAL A 146 3.18 4.53 0.15
C VAL A 146 2.09 4.23 -0.87
N TRP A 147 0.96 4.94 -0.80
CA TRP A 147 -0.16 4.71 -1.71
C TRP A 147 0.09 5.31 -3.08
N PHE A 148 0.82 6.42 -3.20
CA PHE A 148 1.26 6.90 -4.51
C PHE A 148 2.15 5.89 -5.22
N VAL A 149 3.19 5.37 -4.55
CA VAL A 149 4.07 4.37 -5.20
C VAL A 149 3.30 3.09 -5.54
N LEU A 150 2.38 2.65 -4.68
CA LEU A 150 1.55 1.48 -4.94
C LEU A 150 0.63 1.68 -6.15
N GLY A 151 -0.12 2.77 -6.18
CA GLY A 151 -1.06 3.09 -7.25
C GLY A 151 -0.37 3.28 -8.59
N TYR A 152 0.70 4.08 -8.64
CA TYR A 152 1.47 4.30 -9.86
C TYR A 152 2.17 3.03 -10.35
N SER A 153 2.72 2.21 -9.46
CA SER A 153 3.32 0.92 -9.85
C SER A 153 2.29 -0.03 -10.46
N VAL A 154 1.10 -0.16 -9.86
CA VAL A 154 0.04 -1.04 -10.40
C VAL A 154 -0.49 -0.50 -11.74
N ALA A 155 -0.67 0.82 -11.85
CA ALA A 155 -1.05 1.47 -13.11
C ALA A 155 0.01 1.22 -14.20
N ALA A 156 1.30 1.35 -13.88
CA ALA A 156 2.39 1.04 -14.81
C ALA A 156 2.34 -0.41 -15.30
N ILE A 157 2.10 -1.38 -14.40
CA ILE A 157 1.96 -2.80 -14.77
C ILE A 157 0.79 -3.03 -15.73
N LEU A 158 -0.34 -2.36 -15.54
CA LEU A 158 -1.51 -2.46 -16.42
C LEU A 158 -1.29 -1.82 -17.80
N CYS A 159 -0.49 -0.75 -17.84
CA CYS A 159 -0.21 0.02 -19.05
C CYS A 159 0.92 -0.58 -19.91
N LEU A 160 1.91 -1.23 -19.29
CA LEU A 160 3.11 -1.79 -19.94
C LEU A 160 2.98 -3.26 -20.35
N GLU A 161 1.75 -3.76 -20.51
CA GLU A 161 1.53 -5.09 -21.07
C GLU A 161 1.95 -5.16 -22.53
N GLU A 162 2.40 -6.34 -22.97
CA GLU A 162 2.78 -6.56 -24.36
C GLU A 162 1.57 -6.36 -25.30
N GLY A 163 1.80 -5.76 -26.46
CA GLY A 163 0.75 -5.48 -27.45
C GLY A 163 -0.15 -4.28 -27.15
N ARG A 164 0.10 -3.52 -26.08
CA ARG A 164 -0.62 -2.27 -25.79
C ARG A 164 -0.24 -1.16 -26.78
N PRO A 165 -1.18 -0.25 -27.10
CA PRO A 165 -0.91 0.87 -28.00
C PRO A 165 0.09 1.85 -27.36
N THR A 166 0.81 2.61 -28.19
CA THR A 166 1.88 3.55 -27.76
C THR A 166 1.44 4.50 -26.66
N ILE A 167 0.21 5.01 -26.69
CA ILE A 167 -0.29 5.92 -25.65
C ILE A 167 -0.35 5.26 -24.26
N MET A 168 -0.71 3.97 -24.20
CA MET A 168 -0.69 3.21 -22.95
C MET A 168 0.75 2.97 -22.50
N MET A 169 1.66 2.70 -23.44
CA MET A 169 3.08 2.55 -23.11
C MET A 169 3.69 3.82 -22.52
N VAL A 170 3.43 4.98 -23.13
CA VAL A 170 3.86 6.28 -22.62
C VAL A 170 3.26 6.54 -21.24
N SER A 171 1.95 6.29 -21.08
CA SER A 171 1.28 6.39 -19.78
C SER A 171 1.92 5.50 -18.72
N GLY A 172 2.32 4.28 -19.11
CA GLY A 172 3.03 3.34 -18.26
C GLY A 172 4.41 3.83 -17.83
N CYS A 173 5.19 4.41 -18.76
CA CYS A 173 6.47 5.05 -18.44
C CYS A 173 6.29 6.25 -17.51
N CYS A 174 5.27 7.09 -17.74
CA CYS A 174 4.95 8.21 -16.85
C CYS A 174 4.57 7.70 -15.45
N CYS A 175 3.81 6.61 -15.35
CA CYS A 175 3.50 5.98 -14.07
C CYS A 175 4.75 5.40 -13.38
N LEU A 176 5.69 4.79 -14.11
CA LEU A 176 6.96 4.35 -13.54
C LEU A 176 7.75 5.53 -12.96
N LEU A 177 7.87 6.62 -13.71
CA LEU A 177 8.54 7.83 -13.23
C LEU A 177 7.83 8.40 -11.99
N ALA A 178 6.49 8.43 -12.00
CA ALA A 178 5.72 8.89 -10.87
C ALA A 178 5.92 8.00 -9.62
N ALA A 179 5.98 6.68 -9.78
CA ALA A 179 6.29 5.75 -8.70
C ALA A 179 7.68 6.01 -8.09
N MET A 180 8.69 6.25 -8.93
CA MET A 180 10.06 6.62 -8.50
C MET A 180 10.14 7.94 -7.75
N MET A 181 9.26 8.89 -8.11
CA MET A 181 9.11 10.19 -7.44
C MET A 181 8.14 10.13 -6.24
N SER A 182 7.62 8.95 -5.93
CA SER A 182 6.75 8.72 -4.77
C SER A 182 7.50 8.06 -3.64
N MET A 183 8.25 6.98 -3.89
CA MET A 183 9.01 6.27 -2.84
C MET A 183 10.09 5.39 -3.46
N GLY A 184 11.10 5.01 -2.67
CA GLY A 184 12.19 4.12 -3.10
C GLY A 184 11.73 2.77 -3.67
N ALA A 185 10.57 2.25 -3.23
CA ALA A 185 9.98 1.03 -3.80
C ALA A 185 9.71 1.14 -5.32
N GLY A 186 9.47 2.35 -5.84
CA GLY A 186 9.25 2.60 -7.25
C GLY A 186 10.48 2.34 -8.12
N TYR A 187 11.69 2.44 -7.54
CA TYR A 187 12.95 2.12 -8.24
C TYR A 187 13.06 0.62 -8.59
N LEU A 188 12.34 -0.25 -7.88
CA LEU A 188 12.43 -1.70 -8.02
C LEU A 188 11.49 -2.26 -9.10
N LEU A 189 10.45 -1.52 -9.49
CA LEU A 189 9.49 -2.00 -10.49
C LEU A 189 10.10 -2.20 -11.89
N PRO A 190 10.97 -1.31 -12.41
CA PRO A 190 11.66 -1.56 -13.68
C PRO A 190 12.49 -2.85 -13.64
N VAL A 191 13.13 -3.16 -12.52
CA VAL A 191 13.89 -4.40 -12.33
C VAL A 191 12.96 -5.61 -12.42
N ALA A 192 11.79 -5.56 -11.77
CA ALA A 192 10.78 -6.61 -11.86
C ALA A 192 10.29 -6.84 -13.30
N ILE A 193 10.09 -5.76 -14.08
CA ILE A 193 9.70 -5.86 -15.49
C ILE A 193 10.83 -6.46 -16.33
N LEU A 194 12.09 -6.04 -16.13
CA LEU A 194 13.24 -6.59 -16.84
C LEU A 194 13.40 -8.10 -16.59
N VAL A 195 13.35 -8.51 -15.32
CA VAL A 195 13.45 -9.92 -14.94
C VAL A 195 12.28 -10.72 -15.48
N HIS A 196 11.07 -10.16 -15.46
CA HIS A 196 9.91 -10.79 -16.10
C HIS A 196 10.12 -10.98 -17.61
N THR A 197 10.65 -9.98 -18.32
CA THR A 197 10.91 -10.09 -19.76
C THR A 197 11.95 -11.17 -20.07
N ILE A 198 13.01 -11.29 -19.26
CA ILE A 198 13.99 -12.39 -19.38
C ILE A 198 13.29 -13.74 -19.15
N TYR A 199 12.50 -13.86 -18.08
CA TYR A 199 11.73 -15.06 -17.78
C TYR A 199 10.78 -15.44 -18.93
N GLN A 200 10.06 -14.48 -19.49
CA GLN A 200 9.12 -14.68 -20.59
C GLN A 200 9.84 -15.22 -21.83
N ASN A 201 10.99 -14.65 -22.18
CA ASN A 201 11.80 -15.10 -23.31
C ASN A 201 12.31 -16.54 -23.14
N ILE A 202 12.72 -16.92 -21.91
CA ILE A 202 13.10 -18.31 -21.59
C ILE A 202 11.89 -19.24 -21.75
N ALA A 203 10.74 -18.87 -21.18
CA ALA A 203 9.52 -19.68 -21.24
C ALA A 203 9.02 -19.90 -22.67
N GLU A 204 9.13 -18.87 -23.52
CA GLU A 204 8.67 -18.87 -24.92
C GLU A 204 9.75 -19.28 -25.92
N ARG A 205 10.96 -19.61 -25.46
CA ARG A 205 12.13 -19.93 -26.30
C ARG A 205 12.45 -18.84 -27.34
N ARG A 206 12.22 -17.58 -26.96
CA ARG A 206 12.59 -16.41 -27.76
C ARG A 206 13.97 -15.95 -27.34
N PHE A 207 14.97 -16.12 -28.21
CA PHE A 207 16.36 -15.75 -27.89
C PHE A 207 16.69 -14.27 -28.14
N TRP A 208 15.74 -13.50 -28.67
CA TRP A 208 15.96 -12.09 -29.00
C TRP A 208 15.25 -11.17 -28.01
N LEU A 209 16.05 -10.38 -27.30
CA LEU A 209 15.60 -9.27 -26.46
C LEU A 209 15.11 -8.12 -27.36
N ARG A 210 13.86 -8.21 -27.82
CA ARG A 210 13.22 -7.15 -28.61
C ARG A 210 11.86 -6.82 -28.01
N GLY A 211 11.54 -5.54 -27.98
CA GLY A 211 10.24 -5.07 -27.52
C GLY A 211 10.35 -3.71 -26.83
N SER A 212 9.41 -2.84 -27.15
CA SER A 212 9.30 -1.52 -26.55
C SER A 212 9.17 -1.60 -25.02
N ARG A 213 8.55 -2.66 -24.47
CA ARG A 213 8.47 -2.92 -23.02
C ARG A 213 9.84 -3.08 -22.36
N LEU A 214 10.77 -3.80 -23.01
CA LEU A 214 12.13 -4.00 -22.50
C LEU A 214 12.90 -2.68 -22.48
N ILE A 215 12.81 -1.92 -23.58
CA ILE A 215 13.49 -0.63 -23.70
C ILE A 215 12.96 0.34 -22.64
N SER A 216 11.63 0.45 -22.49
CA SER A 216 11.00 1.25 -21.44
C SER A 216 11.51 0.87 -20.05
N ALA A 217 11.58 -0.43 -19.74
CA ALA A 217 12.05 -0.92 -18.45
C ALA A 217 13.55 -0.63 -18.24
N LEU A 218 14.38 -0.77 -19.27
CA LEU A 218 15.82 -0.48 -19.19
C LEU A 218 16.09 1.02 -18.99
N VAL A 219 15.43 1.88 -19.75
CA VAL A 219 15.55 3.33 -19.60
C VAL A 219 15.11 3.77 -18.19
N CYS A 220 13.97 3.25 -17.72
CA CYS A 220 13.51 3.55 -16.36
C CYS A 220 14.48 3.00 -15.30
N PHE A 221 15.05 1.81 -15.49
CA PHE A 221 16.05 1.25 -14.58
C PHE A 221 17.31 2.14 -14.50
N LEU A 222 17.85 2.58 -15.63
CA LEU A 222 18.99 3.49 -15.66
C LEU A 222 18.67 4.82 -14.97
N LEU A 223 17.47 5.34 -15.18
CA LEU A 223 17.01 6.53 -14.47
C LEU A 223 16.90 6.30 -12.95
N ALA A 224 16.42 5.12 -12.53
CA ALA A 224 16.36 4.76 -11.11
C ALA A 224 17.76 4.75 -10.46
N LEU A 225 18.79 4.29 -11.19
CA LEU A 225 20.18 4.33 -10.70
C LEU A 225 20.69 5.76 -10.53
N VAL A 226 20.37 6.65 -11.46
CA VAL A 226 20.75 8.08 -11.39
C VAL A 226 20.02 8.78 -10.24
N LEU A 227 18.76 8.43 -10.01
CA LEU A 227 17.97 9.02 -8.95
C LEU A 227 18.33 8.47 -7.58
N HIS A 228 18.76 7.21 -7.45
CA HIS A 228 19.01 6.61 -6.14
C HIS A 228 19.97 7.45 -5.27
N THR A 229 19.54 7.75 -4.04
CA THR A 229 20.31 8.54 -3.08
C THR A 229 20.79 7.65 -1.94
N ARG A 230 22.06 7.78 -1.55
CA ARG A 230 22.60 7.14 -0.35
C ARG A 230 22.42 8.04 0.87
N VAL A 231 22.08 7.42 2.00
CA VAL A 231 21.90 8.08 3.30
C VAL A 231 22.84 7.41 4.31
N PRO A 232 24.01 8.01 4.61
CA PRO A 232 25.00 7.44 5.53
C PRO A 232 24.44 7.12 6.92
N GLU A 233 23.50 7.92 7.41
CA GLU A 233 22.90 7.80 8.74
C GLU A 233 22.10 6.49 8.91
N LEU A 234 21.68 5.88 7.80
CA LEU A 234 20.90 4.64 7.80
C LEU A 234 21.76 3.38 7.62
N GLU A 235 23.08 3.52 7.42
CA GLU A 235 23.96 2.36 7.18
C GLU A 235 24.03 1.42 8.38
N GLY A 236 23.89 1.94 9.60
CA GLY A 236 23.84 1.13 10.82
C GLY A 236 22.60 0.24 10.95
N LEU A 237 21.58 0.42 10.10
CA LEU A 237 20.37 -0.41 10.07
C LEU A 237 20.48 -1.59 9.09
N ARG A 238 21.54 -1.62 8.27
CA ARG A 238 21.81 -2.71 7.33
C ARG A 238 22.24 -3.98 8.07
N PRO A 239 21.99 -5.18 7.51
CA PRO A 239 22.42 -6.43 8.11
C PRO A 239 23.95 -6.47 8.22
N SER A 240 24.43 -6.95 9.36
CA SER A 240 25.88 -7.02 9.65
C SER A 240 26.55 -8.19 8.94
N THR A 241 25.79 -9.26 8.69
CA THR A 241 26.27 -10.48 8.01
C THR A 241 25.34 -10.89 6.87
N PHE A 242 25.85 -11.73 5.97
CA PHE A 242 25.04 -12.35 4.92
C PHE A 242 23.92 -13.24 5.50
N LEU A 243 24.16 -13.90 6.64
CA LEU A 243 23.13 -14.70 7.32
C LEU A 243 22.00 -13.82 7.85
N ASP A 244 22.31 -12.64 8.41
CA ASP A 244 21.28 -11.68 8.85
C ASP A 244 20.43 -11.19 7.68
N LEU A 245 21.07 -10.96 6.51
CA LEU A 245 20.38 -10.57 5.29
C LEU A 245 19.42 -11.67 4.81
N VAL A 246 19.91 -12.92 4.72
CA VAL A 246 19.11 -14.06 4.27
C VAL A 246 17.99 -14.35 5.26
N GLY A 247 18.28 -14.40 6.57
CA GLY A 247 17.28 -14.60 7.62
C GLY A 247 16.20 -13.52 7.54
N SER A 248 16.57 -12.24 7.51
CA SER A 248 15.61 -11.14 7.36
C SER A 248 14.76 -11.26 6.09
N PHE A 249 15.38 -11.61 4.96
CA PHE A 249 14.65 -11.82 3.71
C PHE A 249 13.64 -12.96 3.83
N LEU A 250 14.04 -14.11 4.39
CA LEU A 250 13.18 -15.26 4.58
C LEU A 250 12.01 -14.94 5.51
N ARG A 251 12.22 -14.18 6.59
CA ARG A 251 11.13 -13.73 7.49
C ARG A 251 10.09 -12.86 6.81
N VAL A 252 10.53 -11.97 5.91
CA VAL A 252 9.62 -11.16 5.10
C VAL A 252 8.85 -12.03 4.11
N MET A 253 9.53 -12.96 3.43
CA MET A 253 8.91 -13.88 2.47
C MET A 253 7.99 -14.92 3.14
N ALA A 254 8.18 -15.19 4.43
CA ALA A 254 7.37 -16.09 5.24
C ALA A 254 6.08 -15.44 5.76
N TRP A 255 5.91 -14.13 5.61
CA TRP A 255 4.75 -13.41 6.12
C TRP A 255 3.43 -14.02 5.61
N PRO A 256 2.42 -14.25 6.48
CA PRO A 256 2.27 -13.74 7.86
C PRO A 256 2.91 -14.60 8.97
N HIS A 257 3.72 -15.61 8.64
CA HIS A 257 4.43 -16.47 9.59
C HIS A 257 5.89 -16.04 9.77
N SER A 258 6.13 -14.76 10.03
CA SER A 258 7.48 -14.18 10.04
C SER A 258 8.43 -14.79 11.09
N ASP A 259 7.91 -15.49 12.10
CA ASP A 259 8.71 -16.20 13.10
C ASP A 259 9.22 -17.58 12.61
N ILE A 260 8.71 -18.06 11.48
CA ILE A 260 9.05 -19.38 10.91
C ILE A 260 9.63 -19.17 9.52
N GLU A 261 10.94 -19.00 9.42
CA GLU A 261 11.63 -18.70 8.15
C GLU A 261 11.34 -19.75 7.06
N VAL A 262 11.20 -21.03 7.42
CA VAL A 262 10.87 -22.13 6.50
C VAL A 262 9.47 -21.95 5.88
N ALA A 263 8.55 -21.21 6.54
CA ALA A 263 7.25 -20.90 5.97
C ALA A 263 7.36 -20.08 4.68
N SER A 264 8.47 -19.38 4.43
CA SER A 264 8.73 -18.69 3.15
C SER A 264 8.60 -19.61 1.94
N LEU A 265 9.05 -20.87 2.06
CA LEU A 265 8.95 -21.87 0.99
C LEU A 265 7.50 -22.23 0.72
N VAL A 266 6.71 -22.45 1.78
CA VAL A 266 5.28 -22.82 1.68
C VAL A 266 4.47 -21.65 1.15
N MET A 267 4.69 -20.44 1.66
CA MET A 267 3.97 -19.23 1.27
C MET A 267 4.20 -18.87 -0.20
N ASN A 268 5.37 -19.16 -0.76
CA ASN A 268 5.71 -18.82 -2.15
C ASN A 268 5.65 -20.00 -3.12
N ALA A 269 5.35 -21.21 -2.63
CA ALA A 269 5.21 -22.40 -3.45
C ALA A 269 4.20 -22.23 -4.61
N PRO A 270 2.99 -21.63 -4.42
CA PRO A 270 2.04 -21.51 -5.52
C PRO A 270 2.58 -20.73 -6.73
N MET A 271 3.18 -19.55 -6.52
CA MET A 271 3.77 -18.80 -7.62
C MET A 271 4.98 -19.51 -8.20
N ALA A 272 5.88 -20.05 -7.36
CA ALA A 272 7.06 -20.77 -7.84
C ALA A 272 6.69 -21.97 -8.72
N LEU A 273 5.68 -22.76 -8.33
CA LEU A 273 5.17 -23.89 -9.11
C LEU A 273 4.52 -23.44 -10.42
N LEU A 274 3.75 -22.35 -10.42
CA LEU A 274 3.14 -21.82 -11.64
C LEU A 274 4.18 -21.37 -12.67
N LEU A 275 5.24 -20.69 -12.21
CA LEU A 275 6.33 -20.23 -13.08
C LEU A 275 7.20 -21.41 -13.56
N GLY A 276 7.58 -22.31 -12.65
CA GLY A 276 8.36 -23.50 -12.99
C GLY A 276 7.65 -24.42 -13.98
N THR A 277 6.33 -24.63 -13.80
CA THR A 277 5.53 -25.42 -14.75
C THR A 277 5.38 -24.74 -16.11
N ARG A 278 5.38 -23.39 -16.18
CA ARG A 278 5.41 -22.67 -17.46
C ARG A 278 6.67 -22.96 -18.25
N ILE A 279 7.83 -22.86 -17.59
CA ILE A 279 9.12 -23.15 -18.22
C ILE A 279 9.20 -24.62 -18.63
N TRP A 280 8.90 -25.54 -17.71
CA TRP A 280 9.08 -26.97 -17.97
C TRP A 280 8.12 -27.51 -19.03
N ARG A 281 6.85 -27.10 -18.98
CA ARG A 281 5.82 -27.61 -19.89
C ARG A 281 5.62 -26.75 -21.14
N HIS A 282 6.31 -25.62 -21.27
CA HIS A 282 6.14 -24.66 -22.36
C HIS A 282 4.67 -24.27 -22.59
N ARG A 283 3.91 -24.12 -21.51
CA ARG A 283 2.49 -23.73 -21.61
C ARG A 283 2.37 -22.23 -21.95
N PRO A 284 1.32 -21.82 -22.68
CA PRO A 284 1.01 -20.41 -22.83
C PRO A 284 0.69 -19.76 -21.47
N ALA A 285 0.88 -18.45 -21.40
CA ALA A 285 0.51 -17.65 -20.24
C ALA A 285 -1.02 -17.68 -20.04
N PHE A 286 -1.47 -17.82 -18.80
CA PHE A 286 -2.86 -17.55 -18.47
C PHE A 286 -3.15 -16.05 -18.58
N ARG A 287 -4.42 -15.70 -18.82
CA ARG A 287 -4.84 -14.31 -18.88
C ARG A 287 -4.47 -13.58 -17.58
N GLY A 288 -3.64 -12.54 -17.67
CA GLY A 288 -3.20 -11.74 -16.52
C GLY A 288 -1.98 -12.29 -15.78
N GLU A 289 -1.48 -13.48 -16.13
CA GLU A 289 -0.32 -14.12 -15.50
C GLU A 289 0.91 -13.22 -15.52
N GLU A 290 1.17 -12.54 -16.62
CA GLU A 290 2.36 -11.68 -16.74
C GLU A 290 2.34 -10.53 -15.73
N SER A 291 1.22 -9.82 -15.62
CA SER A 291 1.10 -8.73 -14.65
C SER A 291 1.15 -9.22 -13.21
N VAL A 292 0.56 -10.38 -12.91
CA VAL A 292 0.66 -10.98 -11.57
C VAL A 292 2.10 -11.42 -11.29
N THR A 293 2.82 -11.90 -12.29
CA THR A 293 4.24 -12.28 -12.15
C THR A 293 5.12 -11.05 -11.90
N VAL A 294 4.91 -9.95 -12.63
CA VAL A 294 5.61 -8.68 -12.35
C VAL A 294 5.27 -8.16 -10.96
N LEU A 295 3.99 -8.23 -10.55
CA LEU A 295 3.56 -7.82 -9.21
C LEU A 295 4.26 -8.65 -8.12
N TRP A 296 4.34 -9.97 -8.30
CA TRP A 296 5.03 -10.88 -7.38
C TRP A 296 6.54 -10.62 -7.34
N LEU A 297 7.19 -10.44 -8.49
CA LEU A 297 8.62 -10.09 -8.58
C LEU A 297 8.91 -8.73 -7.93
N TRP A 298 8.04 -7.74 -8.11
CA TRP A 298 8.19 -6.45 -7.46
C TRP A 298 8.09 -6.59 -5.93
N GLY A 299 7.12 -7.38 -5.44
CA GLY A 299 7.03 -7.79 -4.03
C GLY A 299 8.31 -8.44 -3.51
N LEU A 300 8.85 -9.41 -4.26
CA LEU A 300 10.10 -10.10 -3.96
C LEU A 300 11.29 -9.12 -3.84
N PHE A 301 11.41 -8.18 -4.77
CA PHE A 301 12.46 -7.15 -4.71
C PHE A 301 12.27 -6.19 -3.55
N MET A 302 11.03 -5.84 -3.19
CA MET A 302 10.75 -5.04 -2.00
C MET A 302 11.11 -5.80 -0.72
N ALA A 303 10.86 -7.11 -0.65
CA ALA A 303 11.30 -7.94 0.46
C ALA A 303 12.82 -7.97 0.59
N ALA A 304 13.53 -8.15 -0.53
CA ALA A 304 15.00 -8.11 -0.56
C ALA A 304 15.56 -6.74 -0.17
N ALA A 305 14.97 -5.66 -0.69
CA ALA A 305 15.38 -4.29 -0.36
C ALA A 305 15.11 -3.95 1.11
N SER A 306 14.01 -4.45 1.68
CA SER A 306 13.69 -4.27 3.09
C SER A 306 14.68 -5.02 3.99
N ALA A 307 14.99 -6.27 3.65
CA ALA A 307 16.02 -7.04 4.36
C ALA A 307 17.41 -6.39 4.26
N TRP A 308 17.76 -5.84 3.10
CA TRP A 308 19.02 -5.11 2.92
C TRP A 308 19.08 -3.79 3.68
N SER A 309 18.03 -2.97 3.61
CA SER A 309 18.04 -1.63 4.20
C SER A 309 17.82 -1.64 5.71
N ARG A 310 17.10 -2.64 6.24
CA ARG A 310 16.63 -2.65 7.63
C ARG A 310 16.87 -3.96 8.39
N GLY A 311 17.44 -4.99 7.76
CA GLY A 311 17.59 -6.32 8.38
C GLY A 311 18.55 -6.38 9.59
N GLY A 312 19.39 -5.35 9.80
CA GLY A 312 20.19 -5.21 11.01
C GLY A 312 19.48 -4.45 12.14
N GLY A 313 18.35 -3.79 11.85
CA GLY A 313 17.61 -3.02 12.82
C GLY A 313 16.78 -3.90 13.77
N ALA A 314 16.69 -3.49 15.04
CA ALA A 314 15.88 -4.16 16.07
C ALA A 314 14.39 -4.29 15.68
N GLU A 315 13.89 -3.38 14.84
CA GLU A 315 12.51 -3.40 14.39
C GLU A 315 12.18 -4.61 13.51
N PHE A 316 13.09 -5.03 12.62
CA PHE A 316 12.91 -6.23 11.79
C PHE A 316 13.11 -7.53 12.57
N GLN A 317 13.82 -7.48 13.70
CA GLN A 317 13.95 -8.61 14.61
C GLN A 317 12.64 -8.89 15.37
N ALA A 318 11.78 -7.89 15.56
CA ALA A 318 10.48 -8.02 16.20
C ALA A 318 9.35 -8.45 15.22
N GLY A 319 9.67 -8.65 13.94
CA GLY A 319 8.72 -9.00 12.88
C GLY A 319 8.75 -8.00 11.72
N LEU A 320 7.90 -8.21 10.71
CA LEU A 320 7.75 -7.28 9.60
C LEU A 320 7.11 -5.98 10.10
N PRO A 321 7.78 -4.81 9.98
CA PRO A 321 7.16 -3.56 10.40
C PRO A 321 5.91 -3.26 9.59
N SER A 322 4.87 -2.79 10.28
CA SER A 322 3.52 -2.68 9.69
C SER A 322 3.49 -1.77 8.46
N ARG A 323 4.37 -0.77 8.37
CA ARG A 323 4.46 0.14 7.21
C ARG A 323 4.88 -0.52 5.88
N TYR A 324 5.42 -1.74 5.93
CA TYR A 324 5.78 -2.52 4.73
C TYR A 324 4.67 -3.47 4.27
N VAL A 325 3.61 -3.64 5.05
CA VAL A 325 2.59 -4.68 4.79
C VAL A 325 1.85 -4.47 3.47
N ASP A 326 1.52 -3.23 3.11
CA ASP A 326 0.85 -2.91 1.83
C ASP A 326 1.65 -3.38 0.60
N PHE A 327 2.96 -3.58 0.73
CA PHE A 327 3.83 -4.11 -0.32
C PHE A 327 3.93 -5.64 -0.27
N ILE A 328 4.12 -6.20 0.93
CA ILE A 328 4.32 -7.65 1.11
C ILE A 328 3.04 -8.43 0.85
N VAL A 329 1.87 -7.84 1.12
CA VAL A 329 0.58 -8.48 0.84
C VAL A 329 0.37 -8.78 -0.65
N LEU A 330 1.06 -8.07 -1.55
CA LEU A 330 1.01 -8.34 -2.98
C LEU A 330 1.58 -9.72 -3.34
N ILE A 331 2.59 -10.19 -2.58
CA ILE A 331 3.15 -11.54 -2.72
C ILE A 331 2.08 -12.58 -2.36
N LEU A 332 1.40 -12.39 -1.23
CA LEU A 332 0.33 -13.27 -0.80
C LEU A 332 -0.80 -13.34 -1.84
N LEU A 333 -1.23 -12.18 -2.34
CA LEU A 333 -2.29 -12.07 -3.34
C LEU A 333 -1.91 -12.72 -4.68
N ALA A 334 -0.64 -12.63 -5.11
CA ALA A 334 -0.16 -13.33 -6.29
C ALA A 334 -0.19 -14.86 -6.08
N ASN A 335 0.16 -15.36 -4.89
CA ASN A 335 0.05 -16.78 -4.57
C ASN A 335 -1.41 -17.27 -4.53
N CYS A 336 -2.33 -16.49 -3.95
CA CYS A 336 -3.78 -16.76 -4.04
C CYS A 336 -4.24 -16.86 -5.50
N TRP A 337 -3.83 -15.89 -6.33
CA TRP A 337 -4.16 -15.87 -7.75
C TRP A 337 -3.66 -17.11 -8.48
N SER A 338 -2.41 -17.53 -8.21
CA SER A 338 -1.82 -18.75 -8.78
C SER A 338 -2.65 -20.00 -8.44
N LEU A 339 -3.06 -20.16 -7.18
CA LEU A 339 -3.90 -21.28 -6.75
C LEU A 339 -5.26 -21.27 -7.46
N PHE A 340 -5.89 -20.11 -7.58
CA PHE A 340 -7.19 -19.98 -8.22
C PHE A 340 -7.13 -20.30 -9.71
N VAL A 341 -6.12 -19.79 -10.43
CA VAL A 341 -5.92 -20.13 -11.84
C VAL A 341 -5.51 -21.60 -12.02
N GLY A 342 -4.70 -22.13 -11.10
CA GLY A 342 -4.36 -23.55 -11.03
C GLY A 342 -5.61 -24.43 -10.96
N VAL A 343 -6.54 -24.12 -10.04
CA VAL A 343 -7.82 -24.84 -9.90
C VAL A 343 -8.71 -24.68 -11.14
N GLN A 344 -8.73 -23.49 -11.75
CA GLN A 344 -9.53 -23.22 -12.95
C GLN A 344 -9.03 -23.97 -14.20
N SER A 345 -7.73 -24.28 -14.25
CA SER A 345 -7.07 -24.84 -15.44
C SER A 345 -7.04 -26.37 -15.50
N VAL A 346 -7.57 -27.07 -14.49
CA VAL A 346 -7.57 -28.53 -14.42
C VAL A 346 -8.99 -29.10 -14.25
N LEU A 347 -9.20 -30.34 -14.73
CA LEU A 347 -10.48 -31.06 -14.66
C LEU A 347 -10.34 -32.39 -13.89
N GLY A 348 -11.48 -32.98 -13.51
CA GLY A 348 -11.55 -34.32 -12.90
C GLY A 348 -10.80 -34.47 -11.56
N LYS A 349 -10.13 -35.61 -11.36
CA LYS A 349 -9.39 -35.93 -10.12
C LYS A 349 -8.24 -34.93 -9.83
N ALA A 350 -7.63 -34.36 -10.87
CA ALA A 350 -6.60 -33.33 -10.71
C ALA A 350 -7.16 -32.03 -10.12
N ALA A 351 -8.40 -31.66 -10.48
CA ALA A 351 -9.08 -30.51 -9.90
C ALA A 351 -9.39 -30.69 -8.41
N MET A 352 -9.74 -31.90 -7.98
CA MET A 352 -9.93 -32.20 -6.56
C MET A 352 -8.63 -32.03 -5.77
N ARG A 353 -7.50 -32.54 -6.28
CA ARG A 353 -6.17 -32.37 -5.66
C ARG A 353 -5.76 -30.90 -5.61
N ALA A 354 -5.97 -30.15 -6.69
CA ALA A 354 -5.67 -28.71 -6.74
C ALA A 354 -6.52 -27.92 -5.74
N ARG A 355 -7.82 -28.24 -5.59
CA ARG A 355 -8.69 -27.63 -4.58
C ARG A 355 -8.25 -27.96 -3.16
N LEU A 356 -7.87 -29.21 -2.89
CA LEU A 356 -7.35 -29.59 -1.58
C LEU A 356 -6.07 -28.83 -1.25
N ALA A 357 -5.11 -28.77 -2.18
CA ALA A 357 -3.87 -28.01 -2.01
C ALA A 357 -4.14 -26.52 -1.77
N MET A 358 -5.09 -25.94 -2.52
CA MET A 358 -5.53 -24.56 -2.31
C MET A 358 -6.12 -24.37 -0.91
N VAL A 359 -7.03 -25.25 -0.46
CA VAL A 359 -7.63 -25.14 0.87
C VAL A 359 -6.58 -25.26 1.98
N VAL A 360 -5.68 -26.24 1.89
CA VAL A 360 -4.60 -26.43 2.87
C VAL A 360 -3.70 -25.20 2.94
N TRP A 361 -3.30 -24.65 1.79
CA TRP A 361 -2.48 -23.45 1.74
C TRP A 361 -3.22 -22.21 2.29
N LEU A 362 -4.50 -22.03 1.94
CA LEU A 362 -5.31 -20.92 2.45
C LEU A 362 -5.53 -21.03 3.96
N LEU A 363 -5.71 -22.24 4.51
CA LEU A 363 -5.78 -22.46 5.95
C LEU A 363 -4.46 -22.10 6.62
N PHE A 364 -3.33 -22.55 6.07
CA PHE A 364 -2.02 -22.21 6.60
C PHE A 364 -1.79 -20.69 6.61
N ALA A 365 -2.02 -20.01 5.48
CA ALA A 365 -1.93 -18.55 5.39
C ALA A 365 -2.90 -17.85 6.36
N GLY A 366 -4.14 -18.35 6.45
CA GLY A 366 -5.18 -17.80 7.31
C GLY A 366 -4.87 -17.90 8.80
N ILE A 367 -4.21 -18.98 9.27
CA ILE A 367 -3.79 -19.12 10.67
C ILE A 367 -2.80 -18.03 11.04
N GLY A 368 -1.75 -17.82 10.23
CA GLY A 368 -0.76 -16.77 10.48
C GLY A 368 -1.40 -15.38 10.43
N TRP A 369 -2.30 -15.16 9.46
CA TRP A 369 -3.03 -13.91 9.31
C TRP A 369 -3.88 -13.56 10.54
N ILE A 370 -4.69 -14.52 11.01
CA ILE A 370 -5.55 -14.34 12.19
C ILE A 370 -4.69 -14.09 13.42
N GLY A 371 -3.60 -14.86 13.59
CA GLY A 371 -2.66 -14.66 14.70
C GLY A 371 -2.10 -13.24 14.74
N LEU A 372 -1.66 -12.72 13.59
CA LEU A 372 -1.12 -11.36 13.47
C LEU A 372 -2.19 -10.29 13.75
N VAL A 373 -3.39 -10.43 13.17
CA VAL A 373 -4.50 -9.51 13.42
C VAL A 373 -4.86 -9.48 14.91
N LEU A 374 -4.99 -10.63 15.56
CA LEU A 374 -5.31 -10.70 16.99
C LEU A 374 -4.22 -10.06 17.86
N THR A 375 -2.95 -10.27 17.50
CA THR A 375 -1.81 -9.68 18.20
C THR A 375 -1.82 -8.16 18.09
N LEU A 376 -1.97 -7.61 16.88
CA LEU A 376 -2.03 -6.17 16.66
C LEU A 376 -3.28 -5.53 17.26
N MET A 377 -4.43 -6.21 17.18
CA MET A 377 -5.66 -5.75 17.81
C MET A 377 -5.49 -5.61 19.33
N ARG A 378 -4.92 -6.62 20.00
CA ARG A 378 -4.73 -6.60 21.45
C ARG A 378 -3.63 -5.63 21.89
N GLY A 379 -2.50 -5.64 21.19
CA GLY A 379 -1.31 -4.90 21.61
C GLY A 379 -1.30 -3.42 21.22
N ILE A 380 -1.99 -3.04 20.14
CA ILE A 380 -1.87 -1.70 19.55
C ILE A 380 -3.24 -1.06 19.31
N ILE A 381 -4.10 -1.71 18.53
CA ILE A 381 -5.33 -1.05 18.02
C ILE A 381 -6.36 -0.82 19.13
N ILE A 382 -6.69 -1.84 19.93
CA ILE A 382 -7.66 -1.69 21.02
C ILE A 382 -7.19 -0.67 22.07
N PRO A 383 -5.93 -0.70 22.56
CA PRO A 383 -5.42 0.35 23.44
C PRO A 383 -5.52 1.75 22.83
N ARG A 384 -5.19 1.89 21.54
CA ARG A 384 -5.28 3.18 20.83
C ARG A 384 -6.72 3.66 20.68
N ILE A 385 -7.68 2.78 20.43
CA ILE A 385 -9.11 3.14 20.36
C ILE A 385 -9.65 3.52 21.74
N ARG A 386 -9.26 2.79 22.79
CA ARG A 386 -9.72 3.06 24.17
C ARG A 386 -9.24 4.42 24.69
N ASP A 387 -8.04 4.83 24.30
CA ASP A 387 -7.49 6.13 24.67
C ASP A 387 -6.87 6.84 23.45
N ARG A 388 -7.75 7.20 22.51
CA ARG A 388 -7.39 7.91 21.29
C ARG A 388 -6.69 9.24 21.58
N GLU A 389 -7.11 9.93 22.63
CA GLU A 389 -6.65 11.27 22.97
C GLU A 389 -5.32 11.28 23.75
N ALA A 390 -4.75 10.12 24.13
CA ALA A 390 -3.49 10.07 24.85
C ALA A 390 -2.35 10.89 24.20
N PRO A 391 -2.06 10.74 22.89
CA PRO A 391 -1.01 11.51 22.23
C PRO A 391 -1.32 13.01 22.19
N VAL A 392 -2.60 13.36 22.03
CA VAL A 392 -3.08 14.75 22.04
C VAL A 392 -2.79 15.37 23.39
N ARG A 393 -3.22 14.71 24.48
CA ARG A 393 -2.99 15.19 25.85
C ARG A 393 -1.50 15.35 26.14
N LEU A 394 -0.66 14.40 25.74
CA LEU A 394 0.79 14.47 25.95
C LEU A 394 1.43 15.62 25.17
N ALA A 395 1.11 15.76 23.88
CA ALA A 395 1.69 16.79 23.05
C ALA A 395 1.24 18.20 23.48
N VAL A 396 -0.04 18.36 23.82
CA VAL A 396 -0.59 19.63 24.34
C VAL A 396 -0.01 19.95 25.72
N SER A 397 0.14 18.95 26.61
CA SER A 397 0.81 19.15 27.89
C SER A 397 2.25 19.61 27.72
N TYR A 398 2.98 19.05 26.74
CA TYR A 398 4.32 19.53 26.39
C TYR A 398 4.31 20.98 25.87
N GLN A 399 3.36 21.35 25.01
CA GLN A 399 3.23 22.73 24.51
C GLN A 399 3.08 23.75 25.65
N TYR A 400 2.31 23.42 26.68
CA TYR A 400 2.09 24.28 27.85
C TYR A 400 3.26 24.29 28.84
N THR A 401 3.79 23.10 29.19
CA THR A 401 4.78 22.96 30.27
C THR A 401 6.22 23.14 29.81
N ARG A 402 6.49 22.85 28.52
CA ARG A 402 7.85 22.74 27.95
C ARG A 402 8.73 21.70 28.64
N ASP A 403 8.13 20.79 29.38
CA ASP A 403 8.85 19.75 30.10
C ASP A 403 8.81 18.42 29.33
N PRO A 404 9.94 17.93 28.78
CA PRO A 404 9.97 16.64 28.07
C PRO A 404 9.67 15.44 28.98
N VAL A 405 9.66 15.62 30.31
CA VAL A 405 9.28 14.56 31.27
C VAL A 405 7.89 14.01 31.00
N VAL A 406 6.98 14.78 30.39
CA VAL A 406 5.64 14.28 30.02
C VAL A 406 5.68 13.06 29.10
N PHE A 407 6.75 12.88 28.32
CA PHE A 407 6.93 11.73 27.42
C PHE A 407 7.61 10.53 28.09
N ILE A 408 8.22 10.70 29.26
CA ILE A 408 8.97 9.63 29.94
C ILE A 408 8.00 8.54 30.42
N GLY A 409 8.36 7.28 30.14
CA GLY A 409 7.54 6.10 30.53
C GLY A 409 6.28 5.90 29.68
N GLN A 410 5.98 6.80 28.74
CA GLN A 410 4.85 6.65 27.86
C GLN A 410 5.11 5.60 26.76
N PRO A 411 4.09 4.85 26.33
CA PRO A 411 4.19 3.99 25.16
C PRO A 411 4.74 4.76 23.93
N LYS A 412 5.72 4.17 23.23
CA LYS A 412 6.41 4.82 22.09
C LYS A 412 5.47 5.35 21.02
N PHE A 413 4.34 4.67 20.78
CA PHE A 413 3.34 5.07 19.77
C PHE A 413 2.40 6.22 20.22
N TYR A 414 2.51 6.68 21.47
CA TYR A 414 1.88 7.92 21.94
C TYR A 414 2.83 9.11 21.91
N VAL A 415 4.15 8.87 21.90
CA VAL A 415 5.15 9.93 21.86
C VAL A 415 5.23 10.49 20.43
N PRO A 416 5.02 11.81 20.23
CA PRO A 416 4.97 12.39 18.88
C PRO A 416 6.28 12.26 18.10
N HIS A 417 7.43 12.35 18.79
CA HIS A 417 8.75 12.30 18.18
C HIS A 417 9.80 11.83 19.19
N PRO A 418 10.80 11.00 18.81
CA PRO A 418 11.86 10.56 19.72
C PRO A 418 12.76 11.72 20.19
N ASN A 419 12.91 12.76 19.38
CA ASN A 419 13.62 13.99 19.74
C ASN A 419 12.62 15.12 20.06
N PHE A 420 12.44 15.46 21.33
CA PHE A 420 11.53 16.53 21.75
C PHE A 420 11.95 17.92 21.24
N GLN A 421 13.24 18.14 20.97
CA GLN A 421 13.74 19.41 20.41
C GLN A 421 13.14 19.67 19.02
N THR A 422 12.88 18.61 18.25
CA THR A 422 12.17 18.71 16.98
C THR A 422 10.77 19.30 17.20
N VAL A 423 10.03 18.74 18.16
CA VAL A 423 8.67 19.20 18.50
C VAL A 423 8.72 20.64 18.98
N ASP A 424 9.65 20.97 19.88
CA ASP A 424 9.80 22.32 20.42
C ASP A 424 10.09 23.36 19.34
N SER A 425 11.01 23.05 18.41
CA SER A 425 11.36 23.96 17.32
C SER A 425 10.18 24.29 16.40
N VAL A 426 9.27 23.33 16.18
CA VAL A 426 8.08 23.52 15.34
C VAL A 426 7.00 24.29 16.10
N LEU A 427 6.76 23.95 17.37
CA LEU A 427 5.77 24.63 18.20
C LEU A 427 6.14 26.10 18.47
N ASN A 428 7.43 26.45 18.43
CA ASN A 428 7.94 27.80 18.63
C ASN A 428 8.20 28.55 17.31
N ASP A 429 7.96 27.93 16.16
CA ASP A 429 8.21 28.59 14.88
C ASP A 429 7.16 29.70 14.67
N PRO A 430 7.55 30.99 14.67
CA PRO A 430 6.60 32.09 14.51
C PRO A 430 5.87 32.03 13.16
N ARG A 431 6.42 31.34 12.16
CA ARG A 431 5.82 31.18 10.84
C ARG A 431 4.60 30.27 10.89
N LEU A 432 4.56 29.36 11.86
CA LEU A 432 3.45 28.41 12.06
C LEU A 432 2.41 28.92 13.08
N ALA A 433 2.58 30.11 13.64
CA ALA A 433 1.60 30.68 14.56
C ALA A 433 0.21 30.81 13.90
N GLY A 434 -0.83 30.30 14.57
CA GLY A 434 -2.20 30.23 14.01
C GLY A 434 -2.38 29.14 12.92
N ARG A 435 -1.34 28.38 12.60
CA ARG A 435 -1.31 27.39 11.52
C ARG A 435 -0.99 25.98 12.00
N LEU A 436 -0.83 25.78 13.31
CA LEU A 436 -0.54 24.49 13.93
C LEU A 436 -1.75 23.53 13.85
N PRO A 437 -1.53 22.22 14.13
CA PRO A 437 -2.62 21.27 14.29
C PRO A 437 -3.72 21.76 15.25
N PRO A 438 -5.01 21.55 14.92
CA PRO A 438 -6.12 22.13 15.69
C PRO A 438 -6.10 21.84 17.20
N SER A 439 -5.63 20.67 17.62
CA SER A 439 -5.43 20.34 19.04
C SER A 439 -4.47 21.29 19.78
N PHE A 440 -3.50 21.90 19.10
CA PHE A 440 -2.58 22.89 19.68
C PHE A 440 -3.14 24.32 19.69
N GLN A 441 -4.28 24.55 19.02
CA GLN A 441 -4.89 25.86 18.84
C GLN A 441 -6.42 25.77 18.73
N PRO A 442 -7.12 25.30 19.78
CA PRO A 442 -8.55 24.99 19.72
C PRO A 442 -9.46 26.21 19.53
N SER A 443 -8.94 27.43 19.72
CA SER A 443 -9.67 28.68 19.47
C SER A 443 -9.70 29.09 18.00
N GLU A 444 -8.80 28.54 17.18
CA GLU A 444 -8.73 28.87 15.76
C GLU A 444 -9.84 28.16 14.97
N GLU A 445 -10.39 28.84 13.96
CA GLU A 445 -11.41 28.24 13.11
C GLU A 445 -10.85 27.06 12.32
N LEU A 446 -11.64 25.99 12.21
CA LEU A 446 -11.28 24.86 11.39
C LEU A 446 -11.45 25.19 9.92
N GLY A 447 -10.42 24.88 9.12
CA GLY A 447 -10.57 24.82 7.68
C GLY A 447 -11.66 23.85 7.24
N TRP A 448 -12.24 24.07 6.07
CA TRP A 448 -13.40 23.29 5.61
C TRP A 448 -13.07 21.80 5.40
N ILE A 449 -11.83 21.45 4.99
CA ILE A 449 -11.40 20.05 4.85
C ILE A 449 -11.36 19.38 6.23
N SER A 450 -10.72 20.04 7.20
CA SER A 450 -10.76 19.62 8.60
C SER A 450 -12.20 19.47 9.08
N ALA A 451 -13.05 20.47 8.90
CA ALA A 451 -14.45 20.43 9.33
C ALA A 451 -15.19 19.21 8.77
N ILE A 452 -15.02 18.90 7.47
CA ILE A 452 -15.59 17.70 6.84
C ILE A 452 -15.01 16.42 7.45
N ALA A 453 -13.69 16.34 7.65
CA ALA A 453 -13.03 15.19 8.24
C ALA A 453 -13.58 14.89 9.65
N ARG A 454 -13.75 15.92 10.48
CA ARG A 454 -14.27 15.79 11.86
C ARG A 454 -15.77 15.53 11.87
N ALA A 455 -16.54 16.07 10.92
CA ALA A 455 -17.94 15.71 10.73
C ALA A 455 -18.08 14.22 10.38
N GLY A 456 -17.26 13.71 9.46
CA GLY A 456 -17.19 12.29 9.14
C GLY A 456 -16.87 11.45 10.37
N GLN A 457 -15.85 11.84 11.14
CA GLN A 457 -15.52 11.17 12.41
C GLN A 457 -16.68 11.15 13.40
N ARG A 458 -17.37 12.28 13.62
CA ARG A 458 -18.51 12.39 14.52
C ARG A 458 -19.66 11.46 14.12
N TYR A 459 -19.87 11.29 12.81
CA TYR A 459 -20.91 10.43 12.26
C TYR A 459 -20.35 9.12 11.68
N SER A 460 -19.26 8.61 12.26
CA SER A 460 -18.47 7.53 11.67
C SER A 460 -19.26 6.26 11.36
N GLY A 461 -20.21 5.89 12.23
CA GLY A 461 -21.11 4.76 11.98
C GLY A 461 -21.99 4.95 10.74
N ILE A 462 -22.52 6.15 10.53
CA ILE A 462 -23.35 6.49 9.36
C ILE A 462 -22.49 6.54 8.10
N THR A 463 -21.31 7.15 8.16
CA THR A 463 -20.39 7.24 7.02
C THR A 463 -19.92 5.86 6.58
N ALA A 464 -19.52 5.00 7.52
CA ALA A 464 -19.12 3.62 7.24
C ALA A 464 -20.28 2.82 6.64
N LEU A 465 -21.49 2.94 7.20
CA LEU A 465 -22.69 2.30 6.65
C LEU A 465 -23.00 2.80 5.23
N GLY A 466 -22.90 4.11 4.99
CA GLY A 466 -23.08 4.70 3.66
C GLY A 466 -22.12 4.13 2.62
N LEU A 467 -20.83 3.99 2.96
CA LEU A 467 -19.83 3.36 2.09
C LEU A 467 -20.17 1.89 1.79
N LEU A 468 -20.62 1.13 2.80
CA LEU A 468 -21.03 -0.26 2.62
C LEU A 468 -22.29 -0.39 1.75
N LEU A 469 -23.27 0.50 1.93
CA LEU A 469 -24.48 0.53 1.10
C LEU A 469 -24.15 0.88 -0.35
N LEU A 470 -23.24 1.84 -0.59
CA LEU A 470 -22.73 2.16 -1.92
C LEU A 470 -22.01 0.96 -2.54
N ALA A 471 -21.24 0.22 -1.75
CA ALA A 471 -20.58 -1.00 -2.21
C ALA A 471 -21.61 -2.03 -2.69
N VAL A 472 -22.63 -2.32 -1.89
CA VAL A 472 -23.71 -3.24 -2.25
C VAL A 472 -24.45 -2.75 -3.51
N GLY A 473 -24.75 -1.45 -3.59
CA GLY A 473 -25.36 -0.83 -4.77
C GLY A 473 -24.54 -1.06 -6.05
N ALA A 474 -23.22 -0.90 -6.00
CA ALA A 474 -22.32 -1.12 -7.13
C ALA A 474 -22.39 -2.57 -7.67
N LEU A 475 -22.59 -3.57 -6.80
CA LEU A 475 -22.80 -4.96 -7.21
C LEU A 475 -24.20 -5.19 -7.80
N LEU A 476 -25.25 -4.62 -7.17
CA LEU A 476 -26.64 -4.90 -7.50
C LEU A 476 -27.14 -4.24 -8.78
N LEU A 477 -26.69 -3.01 -9.10
CA LEU A 477 -27.04 -2.30 -10.33
C LEU A 477 -26.70 -3.10 -11.60
N GLY A 478 -25.84 -4.10 -11.48
CA GLY A 478 -25.48 -5.00 -12.56
C GLY A 478 -26.40 -6.17 -12.85
N LYS A 479 -27.04 -6.73 -11.83
CA LYS A 479 -27.96 -7.86 -12.05
C LYS A 479 -29.19 -7.42 -12.84
N ARG A 480 -29.68 -6.18 -12.62
CA ARG A 480 -30.82 -5.63 -13.37
C ARG A 480 -30.49 -5.40 -14.85
N SER A 481 -29.28 -4.91 -15.19
CA SER A 481 -28.89 -4.71 -16.59
C SER A 481 -28.78 -6.02 -17.36
N ASP A 482 -28.31 -7.08 -16.71
CA ASP A 482 -28.11 -8.39 -17.35
C ASP A 482 -29.43 -9.14 -17.50
N LEU A 483 -30.35 -9.01 -16.53
CA LEU A 483 -31.71 -9.55 -16.62
C LEU A 483 -32.54 -8.82 -17.68
N ALA A 484 -32.45 -7.48 -17.78
CA ALA A 484 -33.15 -6.71 -18.81
C ALA A 484 -32.67 -7.04 -20.22
N LYS A 485 -31.35 -7.23 -20.40
CA LYS A 485 -30.79 -7.69 -21.69
C LYS A 485 -31.21 -9.10 -22.06
N LYS A 486 -31.35 -9.98 -21.08
CA LYS A 486 -31.82 -11.35 -21.31
C LYS A 486 -33.30 -11.36 -21.70
N ALA A 487 -34.15 -10.58 -21.03
CA ALA A 487 -35.55 -10.42 -21.38
C ALA A 487 -35.74 -9.88 -22.81
N ILE A 488 -34.98 -8.85 -23.20
CA ILE A 488 -35.02 -8.30 -24.58
C ILE A 488 -34.52 -9.33 -25.61
N ALA A 489 -33.53 -10.15 -25.28
CA ALA A 489 -33.03 -11.17 -26.19
C ALA A 489 -34.01 -12.34 -26.36
N ASP A 490 -34.73 -12.70 -25.29
CA ASP A 490 -35.75 -13.75 -25.32
C ASP A 490 -37.03 -13.27 -26.06
N ASP A 491 -37.33 -11.96 -26.05
CA ASP A 491 -38.44 -11.33 -26.80
C ASP A 491 -38.16 -11.12 -28.31
N ILE A 492 -36.90 -11.24 -28.76
CA ILE A 492 -36.51 -11.12 -30.19
C ILE A 492 -36.52 -12.49 -30.91
N ILE A 493 -36.73 -13.59 -30.17
CA ILE A 493 -36.74 -14.96 -30.70
C ILE A 493 -38.18 -15.50 -30.93
N TYR A 494 -39.20 -14.68 -30.68
CA TYR A 494 -40.59 -14.92 -31.10
C TYR A 494 -41.01 -13.88 -32.14
#